data_AF-A0A7C5GY11-F1
#
_entry.id   AF-A0A7C5GY11-F1
#
_cell.length_a   1.000
_cell.length_b   1.000
_cell.length_c   1.000
_cell.angle_alpha   90.00
_cell.angle_beta   90.00
_cell.angle_gamma   90.00
#
_symmetry.space_group_name_H-M   'P 1'
#
loop_
_entity.id
_entity.type
_entity.pdbx_description
1 polymer ?
#
loop_
_entity_poly.entity_id
_entity_poly.type
_entity_poly.pdbx_seq_one_letter_code
_entity_poly.pdbx_strand_id
1 'polypeptide(L)' 'MNLKEFSALNVAFNILGGIVAGLFVGYMLDKISYDIFHKNTSPFFLFLFLAFGIIAGFKNAYQDFQKTLKDD' A
#
# COMPACT_ATOMS: atom_id res chain seq x y z
N MET A 1 14.24 -20.45 9.61
CA MET A 1 13.39 -19.27 9.85
C MET A 1 12.19 -19.74 10.64
N ASN A 2 11.94 -19.16 11.81
CA ASN A 2 10.84 -19.53 12.70
C ASN A 2 9.50 -19.03 12.13
N LEU A 3 8.37 -19.68 12.43
CA LEU A 3 7.02 -19.28 12.01
C LEU A 3 6.72 -17.80 12.30
N LYS A 4 7.21 -17.29 13.44
CA LYS A 4 7.06 -15.88 13.83
C LYS A 4 7.81 -14.91 12.90
N GLU A 5 9.01 -15.29 12.46
CA GLU A 5 9.81 -14.48 11.53
C GLU A 5 9.17 -14.45 10.14
N PHE A 6 8.61 -15.58 9.70
CA PHE A 6 7.89 -15.67 8.43
C PHE A 6 6.61 -14.81 8.44
N SER A 7 5.84 -14.87 9.53
CA SER A 7 4.65 -14.03 9.72
C SER A 7 4.99 -12.53 9.75
N ALA A 8 6.03 -12.14 10.49
CA ALA A 8 6.48 -10.76 10.54
C ALA A 8 6.95 -10.24 9.17
N LEU A 9 7.66 -11.08 8.40
CA LEU A 9 8.10 -10.74 7.05
C LEU A 9 6.89 -10.56 6.10
N ASN A 10 5.88 -11.41 6.21
CA ASN A 10 4.68 -11.33 5.37
C ASN A 10 3.86 -10.07 5.64
N VAL A 11 3.76 -9.67 6.92
CA VAL A 11 3.15 -8.39 7.33
C VAL A 11 3.92 -7.21 6.74
N ALA A 12 5.25 -7.23 6.83
CA ALA A 12 6.10 -6.17 6.28
C ALA A 12 5.93 -6.05 4.76
N PHE A 13 5.90 -7.16 4.03
CA PHE A 13 5.68 -7.15 2.58
C PHE A 13 4.30 -6.63 2.17
N ASN A 14 3.25 -6.96 2.92
CA ASN A 14 1.91 -6.42 2.66
C ASN A 14 1.86 -4.90 2.81
N ILE A 15 2.49 -4.37 3.87
CA ILE A 15 2.56 -2.92 4.11
C ILE A 15 3.43 -2.24 3.05
N LEU A 16 4.61 -2.80 2.75
CA LEU A 16 5.50 -2.28 1.70
C LEU A 16 4.83 -2.30 0.33
N GLY A 17 4.15 -3.40 -0.03
CA GLY A 17 3.41 -3.53 -1.27
C GLY A 17 2.29 -2.49 -1.39
N GLY A 18 1.56 -2.26 -0.29
CA GLY A 18 0.54 -1.20 -0.21
C GLY A 18 1.11 0.20 -0.43
N ILE A 19 2.23 0.53 0.24
CA ILE A 19 2.92 1.81 0.08
C ILE A 19 3.41 2.01 -1.36
N VAL A 20 4.10 1.01 -1.93
CA VAL A 20 4.63 1.09 -3.29
C VAL A 20 3.50 1.26 -4.31
N ALA A 21 2.41 0.49 -4.17
CA ALA A 21 1.24 0.63 -5.03
C ALA A 21 0.58 2.01 -4.90
N GLY A 22 0.42 2.50 -3.67
CA GLY A 22 -0.15 3.83 -3.39
C GLY A 22 0.68 4.96 -4.00
N LEU A 23 2.00 4.94 -3.81
CA LEU A 23 2.92 5.90 -4.39
C LEU A 23 2.90 5.86 -5.92
N PHE A 24 2.92 4.65 -6.50
CA PHE A 24 2.90 4.47 -7.95
C PHE A 24 1.63 5.04 -8.57
N VAL A 25 0.46 4.67 -8.04
CA VAL A 25 -0.84 5.15 -8.53
C VAL A 25 -0.98 6.66 -8.33
N GLY A 26 -0.63 7.16 -7.14
CA GLY A 26 -0.73 8.58 -6.84
C GLY A 26 0.18 9.44 -7.73
N TYR A 27 1.41 9.01 -7.97
CA TYR A 27 2.33 9.67 -8.91
C TYR A 27 1.78 9.67 -10.34
N MET A 28 1.29 8.52 -10.82
CA MET A 28 0.70 8.43 -12.15
C MET A 28 -0.51 9.35 -12.31
N LEU A 29 -1.37 9.45 -11.30
CA LEU A 29 -2.53 10.34 -11.34
C LEU A 29 -2.15 11.81 -11.28
N ASP A 30 -1.15 12.19 -10.50
CA ASP A 30 -0.63 13.56 -10.51
C ASP A 30 -0.05 13.93 -11.87
N LYS A 31 0.69 13.01 -12.51
CA LYS A 31 1.23 13.21 -13.86
C LYS A 31 0.13 13.29 -14.92
N ILE A 32 -0.82 12.36 -14.91
CA ILE A 32 -1.96 12.36 -15.84
C ILE A 32 -2.80 13.63 -15.67
N SER A 33 -3.00 14.08 -14.43
CA SER A 33 -3.73 15.32 -14.15
C SER A 33 -3.02 16.55 -14.73
N TYR A 34 -1.69 16.57 -14.66
CA TYR A 34 -0.90 17.59 -15.31
C TYR A 34 -1.01 17.51 -16.84
N ASP A 35 -0.83 16.31 -17.42
CA ASP A 35 -0.79 16.11 -18.88
C ASP A 35 -2.16 16.36 -19.55
N ILE A 36 -3.27 15.99 -18.90
CA ILE A 36 -4.62 16.12 -19.47
C ILE A 36 -5.25 17.47 -19.12
N PHE A 37 -5.20 17.87 -17.86
CA PHE A 37 -5.94 19.05 -17.38
C PHE A 37 -5.07 20.30 -17.25
N HIS A 38 -3.77 20.21 -17.56
CA HIS A 38 -2.78 21.30 -17.38
C HIS A 38 -2.80 21.89 -15.95
N LYS A 39 -3.30 21.10 -14.99
CA LYS A 39 -3.47 21.51 -13.61
C LYS A 39 -2.43 20.79 -12.78
N ASN A 40 -1.58 21.57 -12.11
CA ASN A 40 -0.58 21.00 -11.23
C ASN A 40 -1.26 20.54 -9.94
N THR A 41 -1.60 19.26 -9.87
CA THR A 41 -2.17 18.63 -8.66
C THR A 41 -1.11 17.99 -7.79
N SER A 42 0.12 17.81 -8.30
CA SER A 42 1.23 17.25 -7.54
C SER A 42 1.55 18.10 -6.31
N PRO A 43 1.73 17.50 -5.11
CA PRO A 43 1.75 16.07 -4.78
C PRO A 43 0.45 15.56 -4.11
N PHE A 44 -0.71 16.08 -4.47
CA PHE A 44 -1.98 15.77 -3.80
C PHE A 44 -2.39 14.31 -3.97
N PHE A 45 -2.46 13.79 -5.20
CA PHE A 45 -2.85 12.40 -5.41
C PHE A 45 -1.80 11.43 -4.88
N LEU A 46 -0.52 11.79 -4.94
CA LEU A 46 0.56 11.03 -4.32
C LEU A 46 0.33 10.81 -2.82
N PHE A 47 0.07 11.88 -2.05
CA PHE A 47 -0.19 11.73 -0.61
C PHE A 47 -1.52 11.04 -0.30
N LEU A 48 -2.56 11.31 -1.09
CA LEU A 48 -3.86 10.67 -0.94
C LEU A 48 -3.77 9.15 -1.13
N PHE A 49 -3.15 8.70 -2.22
CA PHE A 49 -3.00 7.27 -2.51
C PHE A 49 -1.93 6.60 -1.65
N LEU A 50 -0.92 7.33 -1.16
CA LEU A 50 -0.03 6.82 -0.11
C LEU A 50 -0.82 6.45 1.16
N ALA A 51 -1.73 7.31 1.62
CA ALA A 51 -2.57 7.02 2.78
C ALA A 51 -3.45 5.79 2.54
N PHE A 52 -4.10 5.70 1.37
CA PHE A 52 -4.88 4.52 1.01
C PHE A 52 -4.02 3.25 0.90
N GLY A 53 -2.82 3.35 0.33
CA GLY A 53 -1.87 2.25 0.20
C GLY A 53 -1.42 1.71 1.55
N ILE A 54 -1.12 2.59 2.51
CA ILE A 54 -0.81 2.23 3.89
C ILE A 54 -1.99 1.49 4.52
N ILE A 55 -3.20 2.07 4.47
CA ILE A 55 -4.41 1.48 5.05
C ILE A 55 -4.69 0.09 4.44
N ALA A 56 -4.57 -0.05 3.12
CA ALA A 56 -4.74 -1.31 2.42
C ALA A 56 -3.68 -2.35 2.82
N GLY A 57 -2.41 -1.92 2.93
CA GLY A 57 -1.31 -2.79 3.35
C GLY A 57 -1.51 -3.33 4.76
N PHE A 58 -1.93 -2.48 5.71
CA PHE A 58 -2.29 -2.92 7.06
C PHE A 58 -3.51 -3.85 7.08
N LYS A 59 -4.55 -3.53 6.30
CA LYS A 59 -5.75 -4.37 6.20
C LYS A 59 -5.41 -5.77 5.66
N ASN A 60 -4.59 -5.85 4.62
CA ASN A 60 -4.16 -7.12 4.03
C ASN A 60 -3.30 -7.92 5.01
N ALA A 61 -2.34 -7.25 5.68
CA ALA A 61 -1.53 -7.89 6.70
C ALA A 61 -2.37 -8.46 7.86
N TYR A 62 -3.38 -7.72 8.33
CA TYR A 62 -4.29 -8.18 9.38
C TYR A 62 -5.14 -9.37 8.94
N GLN A 63 -5.65 -9.34 7.71
CA GLN A 63 -6.41 -10.45 7.14
C GLN A 63 -5.57 -11.73 6.99
N ASP A 64 -4.32 -11.60 6.54
CA ASP A 64 -3.39 -12.74 6.44
C ASP A 64 -3.03 -13.29 7.82
N PHE A 65 -2.82 -12.41 8.80
CA PHE A 65 -2.57 -12.83 10.18
C PHE A 65 -3.77 -13.60 10.77
N GLN A 66 -5.00 -13.11 10.56
CA GLN A 66 -6.20 -13.81 11.02
C GLN A 66 -6.40 -15.16 10.35
N LYS A 67 -6.09 -15.30 9.05
CA LYS A 67 -6.14 -16.60 8.37
C LYS A 67 -5.14 -17.58 8.98
N THR A 68 -3.92 -17.12 9.22
CA THR A 68 -2.86 -17.94 9.83
C THR A 68 -3.29 -18.48 11.20
N LEU A 69 -3.96 -17.66 12.03
CA LEU A 69 -4.46 -18.08 13.34
C LEU A 69 -5.66 -19.05 13.28
N LYS A 70 -6.38 -19.11 12.16
CA LYS A 70 -7.57 -19.96 11.99
C LYS A 70 -7.22 -21.32 11.40
N ASP A 71 -6.09 -21.40 10.70
CA ASP A 71 -5.57 -22.62 10.08
C ASP A 71 -4.66 -23.44 11.05
N ASP A 72 -4.30 -22.86 12.22
CA ASP A 72 -3.68 -23.54 13.37
C ASP A 72 -4.74 -24.12 14.33
#